data_AF-A0A3A0ASR6-F1
#
_entry.id   AF-A0A3A0ASR6-F1
#
_cell.length_a   1.000
_cell.length_b   1.000
_cell.length_c   1.000
_cell.angle_alpha   90.00
_cell.angle_beta   90.00
_cell.angle_gamma   90.00
#
_symmetry.space_group_name_H-M   'P 1'
#
loop_
_entity.id
_entity.type
_entity.pdbx_description
1 polymer ?
#
loop_
_entity_poly.entity_id
_entity_poly.type
_entity_poly.pdbx_seq_one_letter_code
_entity_poly.pdbx_strand_id
1 'polypeptide(L)'
;MNDVLVRNVRPLHAGAVDLLVRDGRIAEVALGVQADDAQVIDGAGRLIFPGFVDAHAHMDKTLLGLGWYVNDVPQNLRSMIDNEREMRLARGIDSHTQSSKQARLALAAGTTHIRTFVDIDTGWGLSGFEGVAQTREDFRGALDIQIVAFPQSGMLVRPGTVELMEDALRNGADVVGGLDPSTIDRDPARHLDVVFGMAERYDKDVDIHLHEPGDLGAFSVELIAERTKVLGWQGRVVISHAFSLGGVDDAHLGKLIDLLLENDIAIMSHGPSGGRPAPPVARLAAAGVRLCTGNDGIRDAWGPLNMPDMLLRTFLVAYRNNFRRDADLELALHISTYGSAQVVGAAEYGLAPGAAADFVLLPGENHLEAIIERPKERLVVKGGRVVAEGGVALV
;
A
#
# COMPACT_ATOMS: atom_id res chain seq x y z
N MET A 1 28.87 4.06 2.00
CA MET A 1 28.32 4.33 0.66
C MET A 1 29.03 5.56 0.13
N ASN A 2 29.22 5.70 -1.18
CA ASN A 2 29.79 6.95 -1.71
C ASN A 2 28.73 8.05 -1.64
N ASP A 3 29.17 9.29 -1.41
CA ASP A 3 28.31 10.47 -1.51
C ASP A 3 27.77 10.58 -2.94
N VAL A 4 26.51 11.00 -3.09
CA VAL A 4 25.86 11.19 -4.39
C VAL A 4 25.35 12.63 -4.49
N LEU A 5 25.70 13.32 -5.57
CA LEU A 5 25.17 14.64 -5.89
C LEU A 5 24.22 14.52 -7.09
N VAL A 6 22.93 14.69 -6.85
CA VAL A 6 21.90 14.74 -7.89
C VAL A 6 21.73 16.18 -8.32
N ARG A 7 22.01 16.50 -9.58
CA ARG A 7 21.96 17.88 -10.08
C ARG A 7 20.69 18.18 -10.85
N ASN A 8 20.23 19.43 -10.79
CA ASN A 8 19.20 19.97 -11.68
C ASN A 8 17.92 19.10 -11.73
N VAL A 9 17.30 18.87 -10.57
CA VAL A 9 16.00 18.20 -10.45
C VAL A 9 14.94 19.16 -9.95
N ARG A 10 13.66 18.92 -10.27
CA ARG A 10 12.55 19.82 -9.93
C ARG A 10 11.58 19.16 -8.94
N PRO A 11 11.58 19.54 -7.66
CA PRO A 11 10.59 19.12 -6.67
C PRO A 11 9.23 19.78 -6.93
N LEU A 12 8.17 19.21 -6.33
CA LEU A 12 6.84 19.80 -6.40
C LEU A 12 6.85 21.21 -5.78
N HIS A 13 6.24 22.19 -6.45
CA HIS A 13 6.17 23.59 -6.01
C HIS A 13 7.51 24.33 -5.87
N ALA A 14 8.58 23.80 -6.46
CA ALA A 14 9.90 24.40 -6.40
C ALA A 14 10.56 24.52 -7.79
N GLY A 15 11.52 25.44 -7.89
CA GLY A 15 12.43 25.51 -9.03
C GLY A 15 13.41 24.34 -9.05
N ALA A 16 14.29 24.31 -10.05
CA ALA A 16 15.37 23.33 -10.09
C ALA A 16 16.28 23.47 -8.86
N VAL A 17 16.76 22.35 -8.33
CA VAL A 17 17.68 22.24 -7.19
C VAL A 17 18.66 21.09 -7.41
N ASP A 18 19.70 21.05 -6.58
CA ASP A 18 20.60 19.91 -6.41
C ASP A 18 20.33 19.25 -5.05
N LEU A 19 20.48 17.92 -4.98
CA LEU A 19 20.41 17.13 -3.74
C LEU A 19 21.76 16.47 -3.48
N LEU A 20 22.36 16.74 -2.32
CA LEU A 20 23.50 15.98 -1.83
C LEU A 20 23.02 14.87 -0.90
N VAL A 21 23.45 13.66 -1.20
CA VAL A 21 23.18 12.45 -0.42
C VAL A 21 24.47 11.98 0.23
N ARG A 22 24.42 11.75 1.54
CA ARG A 22 25.50 11.17 2.35
C ARG A 22 24.95 10.04 3.19
N ASP A 23 25.66 8.91 3.23
CA ASP A 23 25.28 7.74 4.02
C ASP A 23 23.81 7.30 3.82
N GLY A 24 23.34 7.39 2.56
CA GLY A 24 21.99 7.02 2.17
C GLY A 24 20.89 8.00 2.61
N ARG A 25 21.25 9.21 3.04
CA ARG A 25 20.34 10.27 3.48
C ARG A 25 20.56 11.56 2.73
N ILE A 26 19.50 12.33 2.56
CA ILE A 26 19.57 13.67 1.98
C ILE A 26 20.25 14.59 3.01
N ALA A 27 21.44 15.09 2.69
CA ALA A 27 22.21 15.98 3.55
C ALA A 27 21.90 17.45 3.27
N GLU A 28 21.69 17.80 1.99
CA GLU A 28 21.47 19.19 1.56
C GLU A 28 20.58 19.23 0.31
N VAL A 29 19.73 20.26 0.25
CA VAL A 29 18.87 20.56 -0.91
C VAL A 29 18.99 22.06 -1.20
N ALA A 30 19.73 22.42 -2.24
CA ALA A 30 19.97 23.82 -2.60
C ALA A 30 20.38 23.95 -4.06
N LEU A 31 20.45 25.18 -4.57
CA LEU A 31 21.03 25.48 -5.87
C LEU A 31 22.56 25.52 -5.78
N GLY A 32 23.25 24.83 -6.69
CA GLY A 32 24.70 24.92 -6.82
C GLY A 32 25.46 24.25 -5.68
N VAL A 33 24.93 23.13 -5.16
CA VAL A 33 25.60 22.37 -4.10
C VAL A 33 26.96 21.88 -4.60
N GLN A 34 28.01 22.15 -3.81
CA GLN A 34 29.37 21.74 -4.14
C GLN A 34 29.73 20.47 -3.37
N ALA A 35 30.16 19.43 -4.08
CA ALA A 35 30.62 18.17 -3.51
C ALA A 35 31.58 17.50 -4.52
N ASP A 36 32.86 17.89 -4.45
CA ASP A 36 33.86 17.53 -5.46
C ASP A 36 34.15 16.02 -5.53
N ASP A 37 33.98 15.30 -4.41
CA ASP A 37 34.24 13.86 -4.30
C ASP A 37 32.97 12.98 -4.50
N ALA A 38 31.80 13.59 -4.71
CA ALA A 38 30.54 12.85 -4.84
C ALA A 38 30.33 12.29 -6.25
N GLN A 39 29.72 11.11 -6.34
CA GLN A 39 29.21 10.60 -7.61
C GLN A 39 28.09 11.52 -8.11
N VAL A 40 28.20 12.01 -9.34
CA VAL A 40 27.19 12.92 -9.92
C VAL A 40 26.13 12.13 -10.68
N ILE A 41 24.86 12.37 -10.36
CA ILE A 41 23.71 12.00 -11.17
C ILE A 41 23.18 13.28 -11.82
N ASP A 42 23.23 13.36 -13.16
CA ASP A 42 22.60 14.47 -13.87
C ASP A 42 21.08 14.23 -13.96
N GLY A 43 20.33 15.05 -13.23
CA GLY A 43 18.88 15.04 -13.26
C GLY A 43 18.28 15.59 -14.55
N ALA A 44 19.05 16.34 -15.36
CA ALA A 44 18.64 16.85 -16.66
C ALA A 44 17.28 17.60 -16.65
N GLY A 45 16.94 18.27 -15.54
CA GLY A 45 15.67 18.99 -15.37
C GLY A 45 14.47 18.08 -15.11
N ARG A 46 14.67 16.78 -14.84
CA ARG A 46 13.59 15.85 -14.51
C ARG A 46 12.87 16.23 -13.21
N LEU A 47 11.62 15.81 -13.11
CA LEU A 47 10.83 15.92 -11.89
C LEU A 47 11.38 14.93 -10.86
N ILE A 48 11.51 15.36 -9.60
CA ILE A 48 11.84 14.47 -8.47
C ILE A 48 10.60 14.27 -7.59
N PHE A 49 10.30 13.00 -7.34
CA PHE A 49 9.29 12.55 -6.39
C PHE A 49 10.00 11.82 -5.24
N PRO A 50 9.52 11.88 -3.99
CA PRO A 50 9.91 10.86 -3.03
C PRO A 50 9.46 9.48 -3.56
N GLY A 51 10.13 8.41 -3.13
CA GLY A 51 9.79 7.06 -3.56
C GLY A 51 8.32 6.75 -3.33
N PHE A 52 7.61 6.18 -4.31
CA PHE A 52 6.18 5.91 -4.15
C PHE A 52 5.93 4.81 -3.11
N VAL A 53 4.75 4.84 -2.49
CA VAL A 53 4.35 3.89 -1.43
C VAL A 53 3.08 3.16 -1.82
N ASP A 54 3.17 1.85 -2.04
CA ASP A 54 2.02 0.97 -2.24
C ASP A 54 1.56 0.43 -0.89
N ALA A 55 0.63 1.13 -0.24
CA ALA A 55 0.23 0.81 1.14
C ALA A 55 -0.73 -0.39 1.26
N HIS A 56 -1.10 -1.03 0.14
CA HIS A 56 -2.01 -2.16 0.13
C HIS A 56 -1.87 -2.95 -1.18
N ALA A 57 -1.22 -4.11 -1.10
CA ALA A 57 -1.02 -5.04 -2.22
C ALA A 57 -1.29 -6.49 -1.80
N HIS A 58 -1.36 -7.41 -2.78
CA HIS A 58 -1.36 -8.86 -2.54
C HIS A 58 -0.34 -9.57 -3.44
N MET A 59 0.92 -9.57 -3.00
CA MET A 59 2.04 -10.09 -3.79
C MET A 59 2.09 -11.62 -3.88
N ASP A 60 1.50 -12.34 -2.92
CA ASP A 60 1.56 -13.80 -2.82
C ASP A 60 0.71 -14.51 -3.88
N LYS A 61 -0.30 -13.83 -4.42
CA LYS A 61 -1.31 -14.38 -5.32
C LYS A 61 -1.30 -13.84 -6.75
N THR A 62 -0.36 -12.95 -7.08
CA THR A 62 -0.20 -12.45 -8.46
C THR A 62 0.13 -13.56 -9.46
N LEU A 63 -0.47 -13.50 -10.65
CA LEU A 63 -0.24 -14.47 -11.74
C LEU A 63 0.77 -13.98 -12.77
N LEU A 64 1.57 -12.97 -12.42
CA LEU A 64 2.62 -12.44 -13.29
C LEU A 64 3.59 -13.54 -13.76
N GLY A 65 3.74 -13.69 -15.08
CA GLY A 65 4.58 -14.73 -15.67
C GLY A 65 3.96 -16.13 -15.72
N LEU A 66 2.67 -16.29 -15.42
CA LEU A 66 1.91 -17.54 -15.60
C LEU A 66 0.89 -17.45 -16.77
N GLY A 67 1.16 -16.57 -17.73
CA GLY A 67 0.25 -16.30 -18.84
C GLY A 67 -0.97 -15.47 -18.43
N TRP A 68 -1.97 -15.42 -19.32
CA TRP A 68 -3.24 -14.74 -19.03
C TRP A 68 -4.19 -15.68 -18.28
N TYR A 69 -4.80 -15.18 -17.20
CA TYR A 69 -5.85 -15.90 -16.49
C TYR A 69 -7.21 -15.51 -17.06
N VAL A 70 -7.94 -16.49 -17.59
CA VAL A 70 -9.33 -16.30 -18.02
C VAL A 70 -10.20 -16.32 -16.77
N ASN A 71 -10.71 -15.16 -16.39
CA ASN A 71 -11.61 -15.01 -15.26
C ASN A 71 -13.07 -15.07 -15.76
N ASP A 72 -13.76 -16.16 -15.41
CA ASP A 72 -15.20 -16.38 -15.68
C ASP A 72 -15.98 -16.55 -14.36
N VAL A 73 -15.53 -15.85 -13.31
CA VAL A 73 -16.01 -16.04 -11.94
C VAL A 73 -17.10 -15.01 -11.62
N PRO A 74 -18.21 -15.43 -10.98
CA PRO A 74 -19.20 -14.48 -10.45
C PRO A 74 -18.55 -13.45 -9.52
N GLN A 75 -18.87 -12.18 -9.73
CA GLN A 75 -18.26 -11.04 -9.02
C GLN A 75 -18.86 -10.82 -7.63
N ASN A 76 -18.86 -11.86 -6.79
CA ASN A 76 -19.18 -11.77 -5.37
C ASN A 76 -18.03 -12.34 -4.54
N LEU A 77 -17.86 -11.82 -3.32
CA LEU A 77 -16.68 -12.06 -2.50
C LEU A 77 -16.39 -13.55 -2.26
N ARG A 78 -17.40 -14.33 -1.87
CA ARG A 78 -17.23 -15.76 -1.57
C ARG A 78 -16.81 -16.56 -2.80
N SER A 79 -17.45 -16.33 -3.95
CA SER A 79 -17.07 -17.01 -5.20
C SER A 79 -15.64 -16.68 -5.65
N MET A 80 -15.18 -15.43 -5.44
CA MET A 80 -13.81 -15.04 -5.77
C MET A 80 -12.78 -15.72 -4.85
N ILE A 81 -13.05 -15.76 -3.53
CA ILE A 81 -12.21 -16.45 -2.53
C ILE A 81 -12.10 -17.95 -2.87
N ASP A 82 -13.23 -18.61 -3.14
CA ASP A 82 -13.24 -20.04 -3.44
C ASP A 82 -12.49 -20.35 -4.74
N ASN A 83 -12.73 -19.57 -5.80
CA ASN A 83 -12.02 -19.72 -7.07
C ASN A 83 -10.51 -19.53 -6.91
N GLU A 84 -10.06 -18.51 -6.19
CA GLU A 84 -8.64 -18.29 -5.95
C GLU A 84 -8.00 -19.48 -5.24
N ARG A 85 -8.63 -19.97 -4.17
CA ARG A 85 -8.10 -21.10 -3.39
C ARG A 85 -7.93 -22.34 -4.27
N GLU A 86 -8.95 -22.68 -5.05
CA GLU A 86 -8.91 -23.81 -5.99
C GLU A 86 -7.86 -23.62 -7.08
N MET A 87 -7.77 -22.42 -7.64
CA MET A 87 -6.80 -22.07 -8.68
C MET A 87 -5.36 -22.17 -8.14
N ARG A 88 -5.09 -21.65 -6.94
CA ARG A 88 -3.75 -21.69 -6.32
C ARG A 88 -3.28 -23.12 -6.12
N LEU A 89 -4.15 -23.99 -5.60
CA LEU A 89 -3.86 -25.41 -5.40
C LEU A 89 -3.64 -26.13 -6.74
N ALA A 90 -4.50 -25.89 -7.73
CA ALA A 90 -4.39 -26.55 -9.03
C ALA A 90 -3.14 -26.15 -9.83
N ARG A 91 -2.69 -24.89 -9.69
CA ARG A 91 -1.53 -24.36 -10.42
C ARG A 91 -0.20 -24.48 -9.69
N GLY A 92 -0.21 -24.79 -8.39
CA GLY A 92 0.99 -24.84 -7.57
C GLY A 92 1.73 -23.50 -7.55
N ILE A 93 1.02 -22.42 -7.21
CA ILE A 93 1.58 -21.06 -7.19
C ILE A 93 2.77 -21.00 -6.22
N ASP A 94 3.93 -20.63 -6.75
CA ASP A 94 5.11 -20.29 -5.95
C ASP A 94 5.10 -18.79 -5.63
N SER A 95 4.65 -18.45 -4.42
CA SER A 95 4.52 -17.06 -3.98
C SER A 95 5.85 -16.30 -3.99
N HIS A 96 7.02 -16.95 -3.83
CA HIS A 96 8.33 -16.27 -3.95
C HIS A 96 8.59 -15.80 -5.38
N THR A 97 8.47 -16.71 -6.36
CA THR A 97 8.68 -16.37 -7.77
C THR A 97 7.72 -15.26 -8.22
N GLN A 98 6.46 -15.33 -7.79
CA GLN A 98 5.41 -14.42 -8.24
C GLN A 98 5.53 -13.04 -7.60
N SER A 99 5.70 -12.98 -6.28
CA SER A 99 5.92 -11.73 -5.57
C SER A 99 7.23 -11.04 -6.02
N SER A 100 8.30 -11.79 -6.30
CA SER A 100 9.54 -11.25 -6.85
C SER A 100 9.36 -10.58 -8.21
N LYS A 101 8.50 -11.12 -9.09
CA LYS A 101 8.18 -10.48 -10.38
C LYS A 101 7.41 -9.18 -10.16
N GLN A 102 6.44 -9.16 -9.25
CA GLN A 102 5.70 -7.94 -8.90
C GLN A 102 6.63 -6.89 -8.29
N ALA A 103 7.53 -7.28 -7.39
CA ALA A 103 8.51 -6.40 -6.75
C ALA A 103 9.40 -5.69 -7.79
N ARG A 104 9.92 -6.42 -8.78
CA ARG A 104 10.74 -5.83 -9.87
C ARG A 104 9.97 -4.80 -10.67
N LEU A 105 8.71 -5.09 -11.00
CA LEU A 105 7.88 -4.15 -11.76
C LEU A 105 7.52 -2.92 -10.93
N ALA A 106 7.18 -3.10 -9.65
CA ALA A 106 6.89 -1.99 -8.73
C ALA A 106 8.12 -1.09 -8.52
N LEU A 107 9.28 -1.70 -8.30
CA LEU A 107 10.55 -1.00 -8.13
C LEU A 107 10.94 -0.23 -9.40
N ALA A 108 10.79 -0.85 -10.58
CA ALA A 108 10.99 -0.17 -11.86
C ALA A 108 10.02 0.99 -12.09
N ALA A 109 8.82 0.92 -11.51
CA ALA A 109 7.85 2.01 -11.49
C ALA A 109 8.12 3.03 -10.36
N GLY A 110 9.18 2.90 -9.58
CA GLY A 110 9.54 3.88 -8.55
C GLY A 110 8.86 3.68 -7.19
N THR A 111 8.19 2.55 -6.97
CA THR A 111 7.75 2.15 -5.63
C THR A 111 8.96 1.75 -4.80
N THR A 112 9.06 2.29 -3.58
CA THR A 112 10.18 2.04 -2.65
C THR A 112 9.72 1.42 -1.32
N HIS A 113 8.41 1.40 -1.09
CA HIS A 113 7.77 0.81 0.09
C HIS A 113 6.48 0.11 -0.34
N ILE A 114 6.25 -1.10 0.14
CA ILE A 114 5.03 -1.88 -0.08
C ILE A 114 4.53 -2.42 1.26
N ARG A 115 3.23 -2.32 1.53
CA ARG A 115 2.54 -3.17 2.50
C ARG A 115 1.69 -4.17 1.75
N THR A 116 2.00 -5.45 1.89
CA THR A 116 1.31 -6.55 1.21
C THR A 116 0.61 -7.44 2.21
N PHE A 117 -0.64 -7.78 1.90
CA PHE A 117 -1.37 -8.85 2.54
C PHE A 117 -0.90 -10.18 1.96
N VAL A 118 -0.83 -11.19 2.82
CA VAL A 118 -0.46 -12.55 2.43
C VAL A 118 -1.43 -13.53 3.06
N ASP A 119 -2.07 -14.33 2.21
CA ASP A 119 -3.15 -15.22 2.63
C ASP A 119 -2.61 -16.36 3.51
N ILE A 120 -3.07 -16.37 4.77
CA ILE A 120 -2.86 -17.46 5.73
C ILE A 120 -4.08 -18.37 5.69
N ASP A 121 -3.92 -19.57 5.12
CA ASP A 121 -5.02 -20.53 4.91
C ASP A 121 -4.61 -21.93 5.32
N THR A 122 -5.53 -22.67 5.96
CA THR A 122 -5.35 -24.08 6.33
C THR A 122 -5.09 -25.02 5.15
N GLY A 123 -5.37 -24.60 3.91
CA GLY A 123 -5.09 -25.37 2.69
C GLY A 123 -3.60 -25.42 2.31
N TRP A 124 -2.80 -24.42 2.70
CA TRP A 124 -1.37 -24.34 2.37
C TRP A 124 -0.48 -23.85 3.52
N GLY A 125 -1.05 -23.61 4.71
CA GLY A 125 -0.32 -23.15 5.88
C GLY A 125 0.33 -21.80 5.63
N LEU A 126 1.64 -21.73 5.85
CA LEU A 126 2.45 -20.51 5.75
C LEU A 126 3.22 -20.38 4.44
N SER A 127 3.03 -21.27 3.45
CA SER A 127 3.88 -21.27 2.24
C SER A 127 3.84 -19.95 1.47
N GLY A 128 2.68 -19.28 1.42
CA GLY A 128 2.55 -17.94 0.85
C GLY A 128 3.37 -16.90 1.62
N PHE A 129 3.29 -16.94 2.96
CA PHE A 129 4.07 -16.06 3.85
C PHE A 129 5.57 -16.28 3.70
N GLU A 130 6.03 -17.54 3.71
CA GLU A 130 7.43 -17.91 3.55
C GLU A 130 7.98 -17.41 2.22
N GLY A 131 7.22 -17.58 1.13
CA GLY A 131 7.62 -17.09 -0.19
C GLY A 131 7.75 -15.58 -0.27
N VAL A 132 6.80 -14.82 0.27
CA VAL A 132 6.87 -13.35 0.28
C VAL A 132 7.94 -12.85 1.26
N ALA A 133 8.15 -13.52 2.40
CA ALA A 133 9.23 -13.22 3.33
C ALA A 133 10.61 -13.41 2.69
N GLN A 134 10.77 -14.42 1.84
CA GLN A 134 11.98 -14.59 1.04
C GLN A 134 12.14 -13.46 0.01
N THR A 135 11.07 -13.01 -0.64
CA THR A 135 11.14 -11.83 -1.54
C THR A 135 11.50 -10.56 -0.77
N ARG A 136 10.95 -10.35 0.43
CA ARG A 136 11.39 -9.26 1.31
C ARG A 136 12.89 -9.33 1.61
N GLU A 137 13.43 -10.53 1.81
CA GLU A 137 14.87 -10.72 2.02
C GLU A 137 15.70 -10.34 0.79
N ASP A 138 15.33 -10.86 -0.40
CA ASP A 138 16.03 -10.65 -1.67
C ASP A 138 16.08 -9.16 -2.08
N PHE A 139 15.06 -8.39 -1.71
CA PHE A 139 14.94 -6.97 -2.07
C PHE A 139 15.40 -6.00 -0.97
N ARG A 140 16.01 -6.50 0.11
CA ARG A 140 16.52 -5.67 1.21
C ARG A 140 17.45 -4.57 0.68
N GLY A 141 17.18 -3.33 1.07
CA GLY A 141 17.94 -2.16 0.63
C GLY A 141 17.65 -1.74 -0.82
N ALA A 142 16.60 -2.27 -1.44
CA ALA A 142 16.06 -1.81 -2.72
C ALA A 142 14.55 -1.50 -2.63
N LEU A 143 13.81 -2.30 -1.87
CA LEU A 143 12.38 -2.15 -1.67
C LEU A 143 12.03 -2.59 -0.24
N ASP A 144 11.37 -1.73 0.53
CA ASP A 144 10.91 -2.10 1.86
C ASP A 144 9.53 -2.77 1.75
N ILE A 145 9.37 -3.95 2.34
CA ILE A 145 8.15 -4.74 2.26
C ILE A 145 7.66 -5.06 3.67
N GLN A 146 6.48 -4.55 4.03
CA GLN A 146 5.72 -4.97 5.20
C GLN A 146 4.74 -6.07 4.82
N ILE A 147 4.65 -7.10 5.66
CA ILE A 147 3.76 -8.25 5.44
C ILE A 147 2.63 -8.22 6.47
N VAL A 148 1.39 -8.16 5.99
CA VAL A 148 0.18 -8.37 6.79
C VAL A 148 -0.18 -9.85 6.77
N ALA A 149 -0.22 -10.51 7.92
CA ALA A 149 -0.77 -11.86 8.04
C ALA A 149 -2.28 -11.77 7.85
N PHE A 150 -2.85 -12.43 6.83
CA PHE A 150 -4.20 -12.13 6.39
C PHE A 150 -5.10 -13.38 6.25
N PRO A 151 -6.22 -13.49 6.99
CA PRO A 151 -7.11 -14.65 6.93
C PRO A 151 -8.15 -14.50 5.80
N GLN A 152 -7.69 -14.44 4.55
CA GLN A 152 -8.51 -14.16 3.35
C GLN A 152 -9.78 -15.02 3.24
N SER A 153 -9.71 -16.29 3.63
CA SER A 153 -10.81 -17.26 3.54
C SER A 153 -11.69 -17.35 4.79
N GLY A 154 -11.46 -16.48 5.77
CA GLY A 154 -12.11 -16.47 7.07
C GLY A 154 -11.23 -17.06 8.18
N MET A 155 -11.40 -16.52 9.38
CA MET A 155 -10.59 -16.85 10.54
C MET A 155 -11.36 -17.76 11.51
N LEU A 156 -12.53 -17.32 11.98
CA LEU A 156 -13.33 -18.08 12.93
C LEU A 156 -14.07 -19.26 12.29
N VAL A 157 -14.43 -19.12 11.01
CA VAL A 157 -15.15 -20.16 10.25
C VAL A 157 -14.23 -21.26 9.72
N ARG A 158 -12.92 -21.16 9.96
CA ARG A 158 -11.90 -22.12 9.52
C ARG A 158 -10.99 -22.51 10.70
N PRO A 159 -11.27 -23.65 11.36
CA PRO A 159 -10.44 -24.12 12.47
C PRO A 159 -8.98 -24.28 12.06
N GLY A 160 -8.05 -23.74 12.85
CA GLY A 160 -6.61 -23.74 12.55
C GLY A 160 -6.08 -22.41 12.00
N THR A 161 -6.95 -21.53 11.46
CA THR A 161 -6.48 -20.26 10.88
C THR A 161 -5.92 -19.32 11.95
N VAL A 162 -6.50 -19.28 13.15
CA VAL A 162 -6.03 -18.44 14.25
C VAL A 162 -4.60 -18.81 14.64
N GLU A 163 -4.33 -20.11 14.78
CA GLU A 163 -3.01 -20.64 15.13
C GLU A 163 -1.97 -20.33 14.04
N LEU A 164 -2.35 -20.48 12.75
CA LEU A 164 -1.48 -20.13 11.63
C LEU A 164 -1.19 -18.63 11.55
N MET A 165 -2.18 -17.78 11.84
CA MET A 165 -1.98 -16.34 11.91
C MET A 165 -0.98 -15.97 13.00
N GLU A 166 -1.10 -16.57 14.19
CA GLU A 166 -0.10 -16.40 15.26
C GLU A 166 1.29 -16.89 14.84
N ASP A 167 1.39 -18.03 14.16
CA ASP A 167 2.67 -18.54 13.67
C ASP A 167 3.30 -17.60 12.64
N ALA A 168 2.52 -16.99 11.73
CA ALA A 168 3.00 -15.97 10.81
C ALA A 168 3.54 -14.72 11.55
N LEU A 169 2.85 -14.27 12.59
CA LEU A 169 3.31 -13.15 13.43
C LEU A 169 4.61 -13.48 14.17
N ARG A 170 4.72 -14.69 14.76
CA ARG A 170 5.96 -15.16 15.38
C ARG A 170 7.12 -15.28 14.40
N ASN A 171 6.82 -15.56 13.12
CA ASN A 171 7.79 -15.67 12.04
C ASN A 171 8.09 -14.33 11.34
N GLY A 172 7.59 -13.21 11.87
CA GLY A 172 7.98 -11.88 11.42
C GLY A 172 7.06 -11.24 10.39
N ALA A 173 5.76 -11.57 10.40
CA ALA A 173 4.75 -10.67 9.86
C ALA A 173 4.70 -9.37 10.70
N ASP A 174 4.46 -8.25 10.01
CA ASP A 174 4.60 -6.90 10.56
C ASP A 174 3.27 -6.36 11.11
N VAL A 175 2.15 -6.85 10.57
CA VAL A 175 0.80 -6.33 10.81
C VAL A 175 -0.20 -7.49 10.92
N VAL A 176 -1.19 -7.36 11.80
CA VAL A 176 -2.32 -8.30 11.91
C VAL A 176 -3.43 -7.90 10.95
N GLY A 177 -3.81 -8.83 10.08
CA GLY A 177 -4.93 -8.65 9.16
C GLY A 177 -6.26 -9.17 9.71
N GLY A 178 -7.35 -8.66 9.16
CA GLY A 178 -8.71 -9.16 9.36
C GLY A 178 -9.55 -8.91 8.10
N LEU A 179 -10.69 -9.57 8.00
CA LEU A 179 -11.60 -9.40 6.86
C LEU A 179 -13.05 -9.56 7.27
N ASP A 180 -13.91 -8.64 6.84
CA ASP A 180 -15.38 -8.67 6.90
C ASP A 180 -15.95 -9.48 8.08
N PRO A 181 -15.81 -8.94 9.30
CA PRO A 181 -16.08 -9.66 10.55
C PRO A 181 -17.54 -10.16 10.64
N SER A 182 -18.48 -9.49 9.97
CA SER A 182 -19.90 -9.86 9.94
C SER A 182 -20.26 -10.77 8.77
N THR A 183 -19.77 -10.48 7.56
CA THR A 183 -20.22 -11.19 6.35
C THR A 183 -19.41 -12.42 6.01
N ILE A 184 -18.17 -12.55 6.48
CA ILE A 184 -17.36 -13.76 6.32
C ILE A 184 -17.42 -14.62 7.58
N ASP A 185 -16.96 -14.09 8.72
CA ASP A 185 -16.86 -14.86 9.96
C ASP A 185 -18.17 -14.97 10.74
N ARG A 186 -19.15 -14.09 10.46
CA ARG A 186 -20.50 -14.10 11.07
C ARG A 186 -20.53 -13.97 12.60
N ASP A 187 -19.43 -13.52 13.19
CA ASP A 187 -19.28 -13.23 14.62
C ASP A 187 -18.33 -12.03 14.78
N PRO A 188 -18.82 -10.81 14.52
CA PRO A 188 -17.94 -9.67 14.36
C PRO A 188 -17.22 -9.25 15.65
N ALA A 189 -17.90 -9.38 16.79
CA ALA A 189 -17.28 -9.12 18.10
C ALA A 189 -16.10 -10.06 18.33
N ARG A 190 -16.32 -11.38 18.19
CA ARG A 190 -15.24 -12.36 18.41
C ARG A 190 -14.13 -12.24 17.38
N HIS A 191 -14.44 -11.95 16.11
CA HIS A 191 -13.43 -11.77 15.07
C HIS A 191 -12.47 -10.64 15.46
N LEU A 192 -13.03 -9.48 15.82
CA LEU A 192 -12.25 -8.31 16.19
C LEU A 192 -11.51 -8.51 17.51
N ASP A 193 -12.11 -9.17 18.50
CA ASP A 193 -11.43 -9.50 19.76
C ASP A 193 -10.19 -10.39 19.53
N VAL A 194 -10.25 -11.32 18.57
CA VAL A 194 -9.09 -12.15 18.19
C VAL A 194 -8.03 -11.33 17.46
N VAL A 195 -8.41 -10.54 16.45
CA VAL A 195 -7.47 -9.68 15.69
C VAL A 195 -6.72 -8.72 16.63
N PHE A 196 -7.47 -8.00 17.46
CA PHE A 196 -6.90 -7.03 18.39
C PHE A 196 -6.17 -7.70 19.56
N GLY A 197 -6.59 -8.89 19.99
CA GLY A 197 -5.86 -9.70 20.97
C GLY A 197 -4.50 -10.20 20.45
N MET A 198 -4.39 -10.51 19.14
CA MET A 198 -3.09 -10.77 18.50
C MET A 198 -2.25 -9.50 18.42
N ALA A 199 -2.85 -8.38 18.02
CA ALA A 199 -2.17 -7.10 17.92
C ALA A 199 -1.55 -6.68 19.25
N GLU A 200 -2.29 -6.80 20.35
CA GLU A 200 -1.80 -6.52 21.71
C GLU A 200 -0.67 -7.46 22.10
N ARG A 201 -0.88 -8.77 21.94
CA ARG A 201 0.06 -9.81 22.37
C ARG A 201 1.41 -9.73 21.68
N TYR A 202 1.42 -9.42 20.38
CA TYR A 202 2.62 -9.38 19.56
C TYR A 202 3.13 -7.95 19.29
N ASP A 203 2.50 -6.94 19.89
CA ASP A 203 2.76 -5.52 19.70
C ASP A 203 2.79 -5.10 18.21
N LYS A 204 1.74 -5.48 17.48
CA LYS A 204 1.63 -5.25 16.03
C LYS A 204 0.52 -4.27 15.70
N ASP A 205 0.67 -3.61 14.55
CA ASP A 205 -0.35 -2.77 13.96
C ASP A 205 -1.48 -3.64 13.37
N VAL A 206 -2.61 -3.02 13.02
CA VAL A 206 -3.79 -3.70 12.47
C VAL A 206 -4.17 -3.09 11.11
N ASP A 207 -4.47 -3.93 10.13
CA ASP A 207 -5.01 -3.51 8.83
C ASP A 207 -6.14 -4.46 8.39
N ILE A 208 -7.38 -3.98 8.41
CA ILE A 208 -8.57 -4.82 8.22
C ILE A 208 -9.22 -4.51 6.87
N HIS A 209 -9.39 -5.54 6.04
CA HIS A 209 -10.26 -5.47 4.86
C HIS A 209 -11.71 -5.35 5.27
N LEU A 210 -12.36 -4.25 4.89
CA LEU A 210 -13.77 -4.01 5.15
C LEU A 210 -14.53 -3.66 3.88
N HIS A 211 -15.11 -4.68 3.26
CA HIS A 211 -15.94 -4.60 2.08
C HIS A 211 -17.44 -4.55 2.39
N GLU A 212 -17.81 -4.77 3.65
CA GLU A 212 -19.20 -4.81 4.11
C GLU A 212 -19.95 -3.53 3.73
N PRO A 213 -21.13 -3.63 3.10
CA PRO A 213 -21.83 -2.47 2.58
C PRO A 213 -22.67 -1.76 3.65
N GLY A 214 -22.95 -0.48 3.40
CA GLY A 214 -23.96 0.31 4.12
C GLY A 214 -23.80 0.27 5.64
N ASP A 215 -24.93 0.20 6.35
CA ASP A 215 -24.97 0.22 7.81
C ASP A 215 -24.27 -0.98 8.47
N LEU A 216 -24.18 -2.13 7.78
CA LEU A 216 -23.45 -3.28 8.32
C LEU A 216 -21.96 -2.99 8.40
N GLY A 217 -21.37 -2.42 7.34
CA GLY A 217 -19.97 -2.01 7.38
C GLY A 217 -19.74 -0.82 8.31
N ALA A 218 -20.71 0.09 8.45
CA ALA A 218 -20.62 1.17 9.44
C ALA A 218 -20.56 0.63 10.87
N PHE A 219 -21.41 -0.36 11.20
CA PHE A 219 -21.37 -1.06 12.47
C PHE A 219 -20.01 -1.74 12.72
N SER A 220 -19.43 -2.37 11.69
CA SER A 220 -18.07 -2.93 11.80
C SER A 220 -17.00 -1.86 12.03
N VAL A 221 -17.11 -0.67 11.42
CA VAL A 221 -16.22 0.48 11.74
C VAL A 221 -16.37 0.89 13.21
N GLU A 222 -17.59 0.94 13.74
CA GLU A 222 -17.84 1.27 15.15
C GLU A 222 -17.17 0.27 16.10
N LEU A 223 -17.28 -1.03 15.81
CA LEU A 223 -16.63 -2.07 16.61
C LEU A 223 -15.11 -1.99 16.53
N ILE A 224 -14.54 -1.72 15.35
CA ILE A 224 -13.08 -1.52 15.18
C ILE A 224 -12.60 -0.33 16.02
N ALA A 225 -13.33 0.78 15.98
CA ALA A 225 -13.01 1.97 16.77
C ALA A 225 -13.10 1.71 18.28
N GLU A 226 -14.11 0.95 18.73
CA GLU A 226 -14.22 0.54 20.13
C GLU A 226 -12.97 -0.22 20.59
N ARG A 227 -12.53 -1.25 19.85
CA ARG A 227 -11.31 -2.01 20.22
C ARG A 227 -10.06 -1.12 20.18
N THR A 228 -9.95 -0.26 19.16
CA THR A 228 -8.85 0.71 19.03
C THR A 228 -8.75 1.57 20.28
N LYS A 229 -9.88 2.11 20.74
CA LYS A 229 -9.95 2.94 21.95
C LYS A 229 -9.56 2.17 23.22
N VAL A 230 -10.14 0.98 23.39
CA VAL A 230 -9.94 0.16 24.59
C VAL A 230 -8.48 -0.24 24.77
N LEU A 231 -7.80 -0.58 23.67
CA LEU A 231 -6.41 -0.99 23.69
C LEU A 231 -5.41 0.17 23.69
N GLY A 232 -5.83 1.38 23.32
CA GLY A 232 -4.91 2.50 23.13
C GLY A 232 -4.12 2.41 21.82
N TRP A 233 -4.72 1.84 20.77
CA TRP A 233 -4.08 1.58 19.46
C TRP A 233 -4.23 2.74 18.46
N GLN A 234 -4.50 3.96 18.93
CA GLN A 234 -4.60 5.15 18.08
C GLN A 234 -3.33 5.31 17.21
N GLY A 235 -3.52 5.57 15.93
CA GLY A 235 -2.42 5.70 14.96
C GLY A 235 -1.98 4.39 14.33
N ARG A 236 -2.36 3.24 14.91
CA ARG A 236 -1.87 1.90 14.55
C ARG A 236 -2.90 1.01 13.85
N VAL A 237 -4.03 1.59 13.43
CA VAL A 237 -5.14 0.85 12.80
C VAL A 237 -5.49 1.46 11.44
N VAL A 238 -5.63 0.58 10.44
CA VAL A 238 -6.07 0.92 9.09
C VAL A 238 -7.33 0.12 8.77
N ILE A 239 -8.32 0.79 8.17
CA ILE A 239 -9.45 0.12 7.54
C ILE A 239 -9.29 0.22 6.03
N SER A 240 -9.04 -0.95 5.43
CA SER A 240 -8.86 -1.11 4.00
C SER A 240 -10.20 -1.21 3.26
N HIS A 241 -10.30 -0.48 2.16
CA HIS A 241 -11.48 -0.32 1.29
C HIS A 241 -12.61 0.52 1.89
N ALA A 242 -13.07 0.21 3.10
CA ALA A 242 -14.09 0.95 3.85
C ALA A 242 -15.31 1.39 3.01
N PHE A 243 -15.82 0.51 2.13
CA PHE A 243 -16.85 0.88 1.14
C PHE A 243 -18.14 1.43 1.78
N SER A 244 -18.45 1.00 3.01
CA SER A 244 -19.57 1.53 3.82
C SER A 244 -19.54 3.04 3.97
N LEU A 245 -18.37 3.68 4.05
CA LEU A 245 -18.24 5.13 4.20
C LEU A 245 -18.79 5.90 2.99
N GLY A 246 -18.79 5.30 1.80
CA GLY A 246 -19.44 5.88 0.62
C GLY A 246 -20.92 5.50 0.48
N GLY A 247 -21.40 4.54 1.27
CA GLY A 247 -22.71 3.92 1.13
C GLY A 247 -23.76 4.35 2.17
N VAL A 248 -23.34 5.03 3.24
CA VAL A 248 -24.24 5.60 4.26
C VAL A 248 -24.63 7.04 3.91
N ASP A 249 -25.65 7.57 4.59
CA ASP A 249 -26.05 8.97 4.44
C ASP A 249 -25.03 9.95 5.07
N ASP A 250 -25.15 11.24 4.72
CA ASP A 250 -24.22 12.30 5.14
C ASP A 250 -24.14 12.48 6.66
N ALA A 251 -25.25 12.28 7.39
CA ALA A 251 -25.28 12.46 8.84
C ALA A 251 -24.57 11.30 9.53
N HIS A 252 -24.77 10.07 9.05
CA HIS A 252 -24.08 8.90 9.53
C HIS A 252 -22.58 8.96 9.20
N LEU A 253 -22.23 9.32 7.96
CA LEU A 253 -20.83 9.53 7.57
C LEU A 253 -20.13 10.54 8.47
N GLY A 254 -20.79 11.65 8.84
CA GLY A 254 -20.22 12.64 9.76
C GLY A 254 -19.83 12.03 11.10
N LYS A 255 -20.69 11.19 11.69
CA LYS A 255 -20.39 10.48 12.95
C LYS A 255 -19.25 9.49 12.80
N LEU A 256 -19.19 8.75 11.69
CA LEU A 256 -18.10 7.83 11.42
C LEU A 256 -16.78 8.57 11.26
N ILE A 257 -16.77 9.75 10.62
CA ILE A 257 -15.58 10.60 10.54
C ILE A 257 -15.10 11.03 11.93
N ASP A 258 -15.99 11.51 12.79
CA ASP A 258 -15.64 11.89 14.16
C ASP A 258 -15.02 10.70 14.92
N LEU A 259 -15.57 9.50 14.74
CA LEU A 259 -15.07 8.28 15.35
C LEU A 259 -13.68 7.87 14.83
N LEU A 260 -13.44 7.99 13.52
CA LEU A 260 -12.13 7.74 12.91
C LEU A 260 -11.08 8.71 13.44
N LEU A 261 -11.44 9.99 13.60
CA LEU A 261 -10.56 11.03 14.13
C LEU A 261 -10.24 10.83 15.60
N GLU A 262 -11.24 10.54 16.44
CA GLU A 262 -11.05 10.27 17.87
C GLU A 262 -10.08 9.10 18.12
N ASN A 263 -10.08 8.13 17.21
CA ASN A 263 -9.29 6.90 17.34
C ASN A 263 -8.06 6.87 16.41
N ASP A 264 -7.76 7.96 15.70
CA ASP A 264 -6.67 8.05 14.71
C ASP A 264 -6.56 6.81 13.80
N ILE A 265 -7.70 6.43 13.23
CA ILE A 265 -7.83 5.29 12.31
C ILE A 265 -7.67 5.81 10.87
N ALA A 266 -6.71 5.24 10.14
CA ALA A 266 -6.50 5.57 8.74
C ALA A 266 -7.46 4.79 7.82
N ILE A 267 -7.83 5.40 6.69
CA ILE A 267 -8.60 4.74 5.63
C ILE A 267 -7.72 4.52 4.41
N MET A 268 -7.68 3.27 3.92
CA MET A 268 -7.08 2.96 2.63
C MET A 268 -8.15 2.95 1.56
N SER A 269 -7.98 3.78 0.53
CA SER A 269 -8.83 3.76 -0.67
C SER A 269 -8.02 3.35 -1.88
N HIS A 270 -8.41 2.24 -2.50
CA HIS A 270 -7.82 1.75 -3.74
C HIS A 270 -8.29 2.55 -4.97
N GLY A 271 -9.40 3.29 -4.87
CA GLY A 271 -10.04 3.99 -6.00
C GLY A 271 -11.13 3.14 -6.67
N PRO A 272 -10.80 2.18 -7.56
CA PRO A 272 -11.78 1.30 -8.16
C PRO A 272 -12.55 0.48 -7.10
N SER A 273 -13.88 0.49 -7.18
CA SER A 273 -14.78 -0.30 -6.32
C SER A 273 -15.83 -1.05 -7.15
N GLY A 274 -15.64 -1.12 -8.47
CA GLY A 274 -16.67 -1.57 -9.40
C GLY A 274 -17.95 -0.75 -9.26
N GLY A 275 -19.10 -1.44 -9.13
CA GLY A 275 -20.40 -0.80 -8.87
C GLY A 275 -20.64 -0.38 -7.41
N ARG A 276 -19.72 -0.70 -6.48
CA ARG A 276 -19.89 -0.37 -5.05
C ARG A 276 -19.55 1.10 -4.77
N PRO A 277 -20.13 1.72 -3.73
CA PRO A 277 -19.64 3.00 -3.24
C PRO A 277 -18.15 2.93 -2.85
N ALA A 278 -17.47 4.07 -2.91
CA ALA A 278 -16.08 4.21 -2.48
C ALA A 278 -16.01 5.26 -1.35
N PRO A 279 -15.05 5.17 -0.41
CA PRO A 279 -14.87 6.20 0.60
C PRO A 279 -14.71 7.58 -0.03
N PRO A 280 -15.41 8.62 0.47
CA PRO A 280 -15.36 9.95 -0.12
C PRO A 280 -14.04 10.66 0.25
N VAL A 281 -12.99 10.40 -0.54
CA VAL A 281 -11.59 10.79 -0.27
C VAL A 281 -11.47 12.27 0.09
N ALA A 282 -12.06 13.17 -0.70
CA ALA A 282 -11.96 14.61 -0.44
C ALA A 282 -12.62 15.04 0.88
N ARG A 283 -13.73 14.40 1.27
CA ARG A 283 -14.41 14.71 2.54
C ARG A 283 -13.62 14.18 3.73
N LEU A 284 -13.09 12.96 3.63
CA LEU A 284 -12.23 12.36 4.65
C LEU A 284 -10.95 13.20 4.86
N ALA A 285 -10.28 13.57 3.75
CA ALA A 285 -9.08 14.41 3.79
C ALA A 285 -9.36 15.79 4.40
N ALA A 286 -10.46 16.44 4.01
CA ALA A 286 -10.84 17.75 4.54
C ALA A 286 -11.16 17.72 6.04
N ALA A 287 -11.60 16.57 6.58
CA ALA A 287 -11.82 16.37 8.01
C ALA A 287 -10.53 16.05 8.79
N GLY A 288 -9.44 15.71 8.10
CA GLY A 288 -8.16 15.35 8.71
C GLY A 288 -7.95 13.85 8.95
N VAL A 289 -8.81 12.99 8.39
CA VAL A 289 -8.60 11.53 8.44
C VAL A 289 -7.35 11.18 7.64
N ARG A 290 -6.44 10.37 8.21
CA ARG A 290 -5.27 9.88 7.49
C ARG A 290 -5.69 8.94 6.37
N LEU A 291 -5.12 9.15 5.18
CA LEU A 291 -5.48 8.40 3.98
C LEU A 291 -4.23 7.81 3.34
N CYS A 292 -4.38 6.58 2.86
CA CYS A 292 -3.39 5.93 2.02
C CYS A 292 -4.07 5.24 0.81
N THR A 293 -3.24 4.78 -0.11
CA THR A 293 -3.70 4.01 -1.28
C THR A 293 -2.70 2.91 -1.63
N GLY A 294 -3.18 1.89 -2.32
CA GLY A 294 -2.37 0.78 -2.81
C GLY A 294 -3.02 0.10 -4.01
N ASN A 295 -2.31 -0.84 -4.64
CA ASN A 295 -2.76 -1.50 -5.86
C ASN A 295 -3.64 -2.73 -5.68
N ASP A 296 -3.90 -3.17 -4.45
CA ASP A 296 -4.70 -4.36 -4.19
C ASP A 296 -4.16 -5.56 -5.01
N GLY A 297 -5.03 -6.49 -5.41
CA GLY A 297 -4.67 -7.59 -6.29
C GLY A 297 -4.17 -7.12 -7.66
N ILE A 298 -3.01 -7.62 -8.11
CA ILE A 298 -2.40 -7.33 -9.42
C ILE A 298 -2.37 -8.59 -10.28
N ARG A 299 -3.10 -8.56 -11.40
CA ARG A 299 -3.17 -9.65 -12.39
C ARG A 299 -3.32 -11.01 -11.71
N ASP A 300 -4.37 -11.17 -10.94
CA ASP A 300 -4.64 -12.37 -10.17
C ASP A 300 -6.03 -12.96 -10.50
N ALA A 301 -6.49 -13.88 -9.66
CA ALA A 301 -7.81 -14.48 -9.79
C ALA A 301 -8.97 -13.55 -9.41
N TRP A 302 -8.70 -12.42 -8.73
CA TRP A 302 -9.69 -11.42 -8.35
C TRP A 302 -9.98 -10.47 -9.51
N GLY A 303 -8.94 -10.04 -10.24
CA GLY A 303 -9.14 -9.19 -11.40
C GLY A 303 -7.88 -8.81 -12.19
N PRO A 304 -8.07 -8.30 -13.42
CA PRO A 304 -6.95 -8.00 -14.30
C PRO A 304 -6.49 -6.52 -14.31
N LEU A 305 -7.24 -5.61 -13.68
CA LEU A 305 -7.17 -4.18 -14.00
C LEU A 305 -6.02 -3.41 -13.33
N ASN A 306 -5.37 -3.99 -12.32
CA ASN A 306 -4.32 -3.32 -11.57
C ASN A 306 -2.93 -3.65 -12.10
N MET A 307 -2.03 -2.67 -11.98
CA MET A 307 -0.62 -2.77 -12.35
C MET A 307 0.23 -2.18 -11.20
N PRO A 308 1.48 -2.66 -11.00
CA PRO A 308 2.36 -2.16 -9.95
C PRO A 308 2.96 -0.79 -10.35
N ASP A 309 2.13 0.24 -10.48
CA ASP A 309 2.52 1.62 -10.81
C ASP A 309 1.68 2.61 -10.01
N MET A 310 2.30 3.29 -9.05
CA MET A 310 1.58 4.19 -8.14
C MET A 310 1.09 5.49 -8.81
N LEU A 311 1.64 5.89 -9.96
CA LEU A 311 1.06 6.99 -10.74
C LEU A 311 -0.25 6.56 -11.41
N LEU A 312 -0.36 5.29 -11.85
CA LEU A 312 -1.64 4.74 -12.28
C LEU A 312 -2.62 4.67 -11.11
N ARG A 313 -2.17 4.23 -9.93
CA ARG A 313 -3.02 4.22 -8.74
C ARG A 313 -3.55 5.61 -8.40
N THR A 314 -2.67 6.60 -8.40
CA THR A 314 -2.99 8.02 -8.16
C THR A 314 -4.05 8.50 -9.15
N PHE A 315 -3.87 8.20 -10.45
CA PHE A 315 -4.85 8.52 -11.48
C PHE A 315 -6.21 7.87 -11.21
N LEU A 316 -6.25 6.59 -10.83
CA LEU A 316 -7.50 5.87 -10.57
C LEU A 316 -8.24 6.40 -9.34
N VAL A 317 -7.52 6.79 -8.28
CA VAL A 317 -8.09 7.46 -7.11
C VAL A 317 -8.70 8.80 -7.51
N ALA A 318 -7.97 9.63 -8.26
CA ALA A 318 -8.46 10.91 -8.75
C ALA A 318 -9.69 10.74 -9.67
N TYR A 319 -9.62 9.77 -10.60
CA TYR A 319 -10.69 9.48 -11.54
C TYR A 319 -11.97 9.03 -10.82
N ARG A 320 -11.85 8.10 -9.84
CA ARG A 320 -13.00 7.63 -9.07
C ARG A 320 -13.70 8.76 -8.32
N ASN A 321 -12.92 9.68 -7.75
CA ASN A 321 -13.44 10.79 -6.94
C ASN A 321 -13.81 12.02 -7.78
N ASN A 322 -13.79 11.92 -9.12
CA ASN A 322 -14.09 13.00 -10.05
C ASN A 322 -13.26 14.27 -9.78
N PHE A 323 -11.98 14.09 -9.45
CA PHE A 323 -11.05 15.19 -9.23
C PHE A 323 -10.72 15.89 -10.55
N ARG A 324 -10.77 17.22 -10.55
CA ARG A 324 -10.56 18.07 -11.75
C ARG A 324 -9.62 19.24 -11.52
N ARG A 325 -9.41 19.64 -10.26
CA ARG A 325 -8.55 20.76 -9.91
C ARG A 325 -7.16 20.25 -9.58
N ASP A 326 -6.15 21.07 -9.83
CA ASP A 326 -4.76 20.76 -9.49
C ASP A 326 -4.59 20.37 -8.02
N ALA A 327 -5.23 21.12 -7.10
CA ALA A 327 -5.24 20.81 -5.67
C ALA A 327 -5.83 19.42 -5.33
N ASP A 328 -6.79 18.93 -6.13
CA ASP A 328 -7.36 17.59 -5.94
C ASP A 328 -6.39 16.50 -6.43
N LEU A 329 -5.66 16.77 -7.52
CA LEU A 329 -4.61 15.88 -8.01
C LEU A 329 -3.40 15.84 -7.07
N GLU A 330 -3.04 16.98 -6.48
CA GLU A 330 -2.03 17.05 -5.42
C GLU A 330 -2.44 16.25 -4.19
N LEU A 331 -3.71 16.30 -3.79
CA LEU A 331 -4.23 15.44 -2.72
C LEU A 331 -4.07 13.96 -3.08
N ALA A 332 -4.44 13.55 -4.29
CA ALA A 332 -4.26 12.16 -4.72
C ALA A 332 -2.77 11.74 -4.72
N LEU A 333 -1.87 12.61 -5.17
CA LEU A 333 -0.43 12.38 -5.15
C LEU A 333 0.13 12.33 -3.72
N HIS A 334 -0.36 13.19 -2.83
CA HIS A 334 -0.01 13.16 -1.41
C HIS A 334 -0.40 11.81 -0.80
N ILE A 335 -1.61 11.32 -1.07
CA ILE A 335 -2.09 10.03 -0.58
C ILE A 335 -1.20 8.88 -1.07
N SER A 336 -0.68 8.89 -2.30
CA SER A 336 0.22 7.85 -2.83
C SER A 336 1.70 8.02 -2.47
N THR A 337 2.05 9.09 -1.77
CA THR A 337 3.41 9.39 -1.29
C THR A 337 3.40 9.56 0.23
N TYR A 338 3.37 10.80 0.73
CA TYR A 338 3.46 11.13 2.14
C TYR A 338 2.34 10.54 3.01
N GLY A 339 1.10 10.51 2.53
CA GLY A 339 -0.04 9.93 3.25
C GLY A 339 0.13 8.42 3.45
N SER A 340 0.41 7.69 2.37
CA SER A 340 0.77 6.27 2.44
C SER A 340 2.02 6.03 3.30
N ALA A 341 3.07 6.86 3.18
CA ALA A 341 4.28 6.75 3.99
C ALA A 341 3.99 6.88 5.50
N GLN A 342 3.13 7.82 5.89
CA GLN A 342 2.69 8.00 7.27
C GLN A 342 1.92 6.77 7.78
N VAL A 343 1.06 6.18 6.95
CA VAL A 343 0.25 5.01 7.34
C VAL A 343 1.09 3.74 7.46
N VAL A 344 2.07 3.54 6.57
CA VAL A 344 2.97 2.39 6.66
C VAL A 344 4.11 2.59 7.66
N GLY A 345 4.24 3.78 8.26
CA GLY A 345 5.31 4.08 9.22
C GLY A 345 6.69 4.19 8.58
N ALA A 346 6.78 4.63 7.32
CA ALA A 346 8.05 4.87 6.65
C ALA A 346 8.79 6.04 7.32
N ALA A 347 9.83 5.71 8.10
CA ALA A 347 10.60 6.68 8.86
C ALA A 347 11.37 7.61 7.91
N GLU A 348 11.44 8.90 8.28
CA GLU A 348 12.30 9.88 7.60
C GLU A 348 12.03 9.97 6.09
N TYR A 349 10.76 9.82 5.70
CA TYR A 349 10.31 9.87 4.33
C TYR A 349 10.24 11.30 3.77
N GLY A 350 10.64 11.49 2.51
CA GLY A 350 10.45 12.73 1.78
C GLY A 350 11.71 13.19 1.04
N LEU A 351 11.75 14.48 0.70
CA LEU A 351 12.87 15.09 -0.03
C LEU A 351 13.60 16.17 0.79
N ALA A 352 13.31 16.30 2.08
CA ALA A 352 13.95 17.28 2.95
C ALA A 352 15.30 16.77 3.49
N PRO A 353 16.24 17.65 3.88
CA PRO A 353 17.43 17.25 4.62
C PRO A 353 17.07 16.40 5.85
N GLY A 354 17.83 15.32 6.07
CA GLY A 354 17.60 14.30 7.09
C GLY A 354 16.81 13.08 6.59
N ALA A 355 16.02 13.23 5.52
CA ALA A 355 15.24 12.15 4.95
C ALA A 355 16.12 11.03 4.34
N ALA A 356 15.59 9.82 4.28
CA ALA A 356 16.17 8.74 3.49
C ALA A 356 16.26 9.17 2.01
N ALA A 357 17.36 8.83 1.34
CA ALA A 357 17.56 9.15 -0.07
C ALA A 357 16.81 8.16 -0.97
N ASP A 358 15.48 8.22 -0.88
CA ASP A 358 14.52 7.38 -1.57
C ASP A 358 13.67 8.24 -2.51
N PHE A 359 13.99 8.23 -3.80
CA PHE A 359 13.35 9.12 -4.76
C PHE A 359 13.30 8.55 -6.18
N VAL A 360 12.43 9.15 -6.98
CA VAL A 360 12.21 8.80 -8.38
C VAL A 360 12.43 10.04 -9.22
N LEU A 361 13.25 9.92 -10.28
CA LEU A 361 13.37 10.93 -11.32
C LEU A 361 12.61 10.49 -12.57
N LEU A 362 11.79 11.37 -13.13
CA LEU A 362 11.04 11.10 -14.35
C LEU A 362 10.86 12.36 -15.21
N PRO A 363 10.74 12.24 -16.54
CA PRO A 363 10.51 13.37 -17.43
C PRO A 363 9.08 13.92 -17.26
N GLY A 364 8.89 15.20 -17.54
CA GLY A 364 7.59 15.85 -17.50
C GLY A 364 7.71 17.36 -17.32
N GLU A 365 6.65 18.10 -17.62
CA GLU A 365 6.50 19.52 -17.37
C GLU A 365 6.29 19.79 -15.87
N ASN A 366 5.39 19.05 -15.21
CA ASN A 366 5.12 19.16 -13.78
C ASN A 366 4.57 17.84 -13.18
N HIS A 367 4.53 17.75 -11.85
CA HIS A 367 4.12 16.52 -11.16
C HIS A 367 2.68 16.09 -11.44
N LEU A 368 1.78 17.02 -11.74
CA LEU A 368 0.36 16.72 -12.00
C LEU A 368 0.17 16.12 -13.39
N GLU A 369 0.87 16.66 -14.38
CA GLU A 369 0.95 16.07 -15.72
C GLU A 369 1.52 14.64 -15.64
N ALA A 370 2.53 14.39 -14.82
CA ALA A 370 3.10 13.05 -14.66
C ALA A 370 2.09 12.00 -14.16
N ILE A 371 1.05 12.40 -13.41
CA ILE A 371 -0.06 11.50 -13.02
C ILE A 371 -0.87 11.06 -14.26
N ILE A 372 -0.99 11.94 -15.26
CA ILE A 372 -1.77 11.72 -16.48
C ILE A 372 -0.95 10.95 -17.52
N GLU A 373 0.30 11.36 -17.75
CA GLU A 373 1.18 10.78 -18.77
C GLU A 373 1.86 9.48 -18.31
N ARG A 374 2.09 9.32 -16.99
CA ARG A 374 2.70 8.14 -16.36
C ARG A 374 3.95 7.65 -17.12
N PRO A 375 4.95 8.52 -17.33
CA PRO A 375 6.14 8.19 -18.12
C PRO A 375 6.84 6.95 -17.55
N LYS A 376 7.32 6.09 -18.44
CA LYS A 376 7.97 4.81 -18.08
C LYS A 376 9.48 4.92 -17.92
N GLU A 377 10.08 5.94 -18.50
CA GLU A 377 11.49 6.28 -18.26
C GLU A 377 11.61 6.87 -16.86
N ARG A 378 12.05 6.03 -15.91
CA ARG A 378 12.25 6.40 -14.49
C ARG A 378 13.65 5.99 -14.07
N LEU A 379 14.28 6.83 -13.25
CA LEU A 379 15.45 6.46 -12.44
C LEU A 379 14.99 6.38 -10.99
N VAL A 380 15.27 5.29 -10.31
CA VAL A 380 14.82 5.04 -8.95
C VAL A 380 16.02 4.86 -8.06
N VAL A 381 16.05 5.63 -6.96
CA VAL A 381 17.10 5.59 -5.95
C VAL A 381 16.49 5.16 -4.62
N LYS A 382 17.14 4.21 -3.94
CA LYS A 382 16.81 3.74 -2.59
C LYS A 382 18.07 3.81 -1.74
N GLY A 383 18.02 4.51 -0.61
CA GLY A 383 19.16 4.72 0.28
C GLY A 383 20.37 5.30 -0.44
N GLY A 384 20.18 6.18 -1.43
CA GLY A 384 21.26 6.78 -2.21
C GLY A 384 21.86 5.90 -3.30
N ARG A 385 21.35 4.67 -3.52
CA ARG A 385 21.79 3.78 -4.59
C ARG A 385 20.75 3.71 -5.69
N VAL A 386 21.18 3.77 -6.96
CA VAL A 386 20.30 3.49 -8.11
C VAL A 386 19.88 2.02 -8.08
N VAL A 387 18.57 1.77 -8.05
CA VAL A 387 17.96 0.43 -7.93
C VAL A 387 17.05 0.07 -9.09
N ALA A 388 16.65 1.05 -9.90
CA ALA A 388 16.02 0.82 -11.20
C ALA A 388 16.33 1.97 -12.17
N GLU A 389 16.41 1.65 -13.46
CA GLU A 389 16.63 2.60 -14.53
C GLU A 389 15.95 2.12 -15.82
N GLY A 390 15.38 3.04 -16.61
CA GLY A 390 14.81 2.72 -17.92
C GLY A 390 13.63 1.74 -17.87
N GLY A 391 12.91 1.68 -16.74
CA GLY A 391 11.83 0.74 -16.52
C GLY A 391 12.28 -0.69 -16.17
N VAL A 392 13.54 -0.87 -15.75
CA VAL A 392 14.10 -2.16 -15.34
C VAL A 392 14.66 -2.07 -13.93
N ALA A 393 14.28 -3.01 -13.06
CA ALA A 393 14.89 -3.17 -11.73
C ALA A 393 16.30 -3.78 -11.85
N LEU A 394 17.25 -3.25 -11.08
CA LEU A 394 18.66 -3.67 -11.08
C LEU A 394 19.00 -4.72 -10.00
N VAL A 395 17.99 -5.17 -9.27
CA VAL A 395 18.06 -6.22 -8.23
C VAL A 395 17.18 -7.36 -8.68
#